data_AF-A0A956Q140-F1
#
_entry.id   AF-A0A956Q140-F1
#
_cell.length_a   1.000
_cell.length_b   1.000
_cell.length_c   1.000
_cell.angle_alpha   90.00
_cell.angle_beta   90.00
_cell.angle_gamma   90.00
#
_symmetry.space_group_name_H-M   'P 1'
#
loop_
_entity.id
_entity.type
_entity.pdbx_description
1 polymer ?
#
loop_
_entity_poly.entity_id
_entity_poly.type
_entity_poly.pdbx_seq_one_letter_code
_entity_poly.pdbx_strand_id
1 'polypeptide(L)'
;MSSTPERPAVPSSSLGTRMVELCKDKAEFRKALDGLKPMEVLEVQTFFWDFCLRLAEQKGATLPRARITRDMMPTGSYQHSVGCNERMDYCRANICVFTNPNCASTKLRGIIENLRQVIVELLEESPDRPKD
;
A
#
# COMPACT_ATOMS: atom_id res chain seq x y z
N MET A 1 -15.33 -5.25 -32.06
CA MET A 1 -15.84 -4.38 -30.98
C MET A 1 -14.71 -4.21 -29.99
N SER A 2 -14.02 -3.06 -30.01
CA SER A 2 -12.92 -2.79 -29.08
C SER A 2 -13.48 -2.33 -27.75
N SER A 3 -13.48 -3.21 -26.77
CA SER A 3 -13.79 -2.85 -25.38
C SER A 3 -12.57 -2.16 -24.80
N THR A 4 -12.66 -0.84 -24.61
CA THR A 4 -11.72 -0.08 -23.78
C THR A 4 -11.69 -0.72 -22.39
N PRO A 5 -10.52 -1.02 -21.80
CA PRO A 5 -10.48 -1.50 -20.43
C PRO A 5 -11.01 -0.41 -19.49
N GLU A 6 -12.13 -0.68 -18.83
CA GLU A 6 -12.69 0.21 -17.81
C GLU A 6 -11.63 0.44 -16.73
N ARG A 7 -11.37 1.72 -16.41
CA ARG A 7 -10.51 2.05 -15.27
C ARG A 7 -11.12 1.45 -14.00
N PRO A 8 -10.30 0.93 -13.07
CA PRO A 8 -10.80 0.44 -11.80
C PRO A 8 -11.70 1.48 -11.12
N ALA A 9 -12.86 1.07 -10.61
CA ALA A 9 -13.64 1.91 -9.70
C ALA A 9 -12.79 2.23 -8.46
N VAL A 10 -12.38 3.49 -8.36
CA VAL A 10 -11.48 3.97 -7.31
C VAL A 10 -12.29 4.17 -6.03
N PRO A 11 -11.86 3.66 -4.85
CA PRO A 11 -12.54 3.96 -3.60
C PRO A 11 -12.47 5.48 -3.34
N SER A 12 -13.45 6.03 -2.63
CA SER A 12 -13.78 7.47 -2.62
C SER A 12 -12.76 8.45 -2.00
N SER A 13 -11.54 8.00 -1.65
CA SER A 13 -10.49 8.92 -1.19
C SER A 13 -9.86 9.62 -2.40
N SER A 14 -10.08 10.93 -2.48
CA SER A 14 -9.39 11.81 -3.43
C SER A 14 -7.86 11.78 -3.22
N LEU A 15 -7.40 11.62 -1.98
CA LEU A 15 -5.99 11.51 -1.64
C LEU A 15 -5.39 10.19 -2.13
N GLY A 16 -6.02 9.05 -1.84
CA GLY A 16 -5.54 7.75 -2.30
C GLY A 16 -5.48 7.65 -3.82
N THR A 17 -6.48 8.23 -4.51
CA THR A 17 -6.52 8.30 -5.98
C THR A 17 -5.32 9.06 -6.52
N ARG A 18 -5.07 10.27 -5.99
CA ARG A 18 -3.90 11.08 -6.34
C ARG A 18 -2.59 10.34 -6.10
N MET A 19 -2.48 9.60 -4.99
CA MET A 19 -1.28 8.82 -4.68
C MET A 19 -1.05 7.69 -5.69
N VAL A 20 -2.12 7.05 -6.20
CA VAL A 20 -2.01 6.02 -7.25
C VAL A 20 -1.49 6.59 -8.57
N GLU A 21 -1.92 7.79 -8.95
CA GLU A 21 -1.44 8.47 -10.17
C GLU A 21 0.08 8.69 -10.14
N LEU A 22 0.65 8.85 -8.95
CA LEU A 22 2.09 9.03 -8.73
C LEU A 22 2.89 7.72 -8.68
N CYS A 23 2.26 6.54 -8.56
CA CYS A 23 2.95 5.26 -8.28
C CYS A 23 4.12 4.94 -9.23
N LYS A 24 4.01 5.34 -10.51
CA LYS A 24 5.04 5.12 -11.53
C LYS A 24 6.26 6.02 -11.35
N ASP A 25 6.08 7.25 -10.88
CA ASP A 25 7.18 8.16 -10.55
C ASP A 25 7.53 7.98 -9.07
N LYS A 26 8.53 7.13 -8.81
CA LYS A 26 8.97 6.83 -7.44
C LYS A 26 9.42 8.08 -6.67
N ALA A 27 10.02 9.05 -7.33
CA ALA A 27 10.55 10.25 -6.67
C ALA A 27 9.40 11.18 -6.25
N GLU A 28 8.47 11.47 -7.16
CA GLU A 28 7.30 12.28 -6.86
C GLU A 28 6.34 11.58 -5.89
N PHE A 29 6.17 10.26 -6.01
CA PHE A 29 5.42 9.47 -5.03
C PHE A 29 6.00 9.62 -3.63
N ARG A 30 7.32 9.43 -3.48
CA ARG A 30 7.97 9.49 -2.17
C ARG A 30 7.88 10.89 -1.57
N LYS A 31 8.09 11.92 -2.38
CA LYS A 31 7.93 13.32 -1.97
C LYS A 31 6.49 13.61 -1.50
N ALA A 32 5.50 13.14 -2.24
CA ALA A 32 4.09 13.29 -1.86
C ALA A 32 3.78 12.53 -0.57
N LEU A 33 4.24 11.28 -0.46
CA LEU A 33 4.09 10.46 0.73
C LEU A 33 4.70 11.18 1.93
N ASP A 34 5.98 11.57 1.88
CA ASP A 34 6.73 12.24 2.96
C ASP A 34 6.04 13.51 3.47
N GLY A 35 5.28 14.21 2.62
CA GLY A 35 4.48 15.38 3.00
C GLY A 35 3.18 15.09 3.78
N LEU A 36 2.73 13.84 3.86
CA LEU A 36 1.46 13.47 4.51
C LEU A 36 1.57 13.49 6.04
N LYS A 37 0.47 13.89 6.70
CA LYS A 37 0.27 13.78 8.14
C LYS A 37 -0.03 12.34 8.54
N PRO A 38 0.17 11.95 9.81
CA PRO A 38 -0.04 10.57 10.27
C PRO A 38 -1.40 9.95 9.93
N MET A 39 -2.50 10.71 10.05
CA MET A 39 -3.84 10.23 9.69
C MET A 39 -4.03 10.06 8.18
N GLU A 40 -3.42 10.94 7.37
CA GLU A 40 -3.43 10.84 5.91
C GLU A 40 -2.60 9.63 5.44
N VAL A 41 -1.49 9.32 6.13
CA VAL A 41 -0.71 8.10 5.88
C VAL A 41 -1.55 6.85 6.17
N LEU A 42 -2.31 6.83 7.26
CA LEU A 42 -3.21 5.71 7.55
C LEU A 42 -4.29 5.56 6.46
N GLU A 43 -4.93 6.66 6.07
CA GLU A 43 -5.93 6.67 5.00
C GLU A 43 -5.37 6.12 3.69
N VAL A 44 -4.19 6.60 3.27
CA VAL A 44 -3.51 6.12 2.05
C VAL A 44 -3.14 4.65 2.16
N GLN A 45 -2.67 4.18 3.33
CA GLN A 45 -2.34 2.77 3.53
C GLN A 45 -3.57 1.87 3.36
N THR A 46 -4.70 2.22 3.98
CA THR A 46 -5.96 1.49 3.85
C THR A 46 -6.42 1.48 2.40
N PHE A 47 -6.40 2.64 1.73
CA PHE A 47 -6.74 2.75 0.32
C PHE A 47 -5.86 1.85 -0.56
N PHE A 48 -4.53 1.92 -0.39
CA PHE A 48 -3.57 1.19 -1.23
C PHE A 48 -3.74 -0.32 -1.09
N TRP A 49 -4.05 -0.78 0.13
CA TRP A 49 -4.34 -2.18 0.38
C TRP A 49 -5.56 -2.65 -0.41
N ASP A 50 -6.68 -1.92 -0.29
CA ASP A 50 -7.92 -2.27 -0.99
C ASP A 50 -7.79 -2.13 -2.52
N PHE A 51 -7.06 -1.11 -2.98
CA PHE A 51 -6.77 -0.89 -4.39
C PHE A 51 -5.93 -2.03 -4.99
N CYS A 52 -4.88 -2.49 -4.29
CA CYS A 52 -4.08 -3.65 -4.68
C CYS A 52 -4.94 -4.89 -4.91
N LEU A 53 -5.82 -5.21 -3.96
CA LEU A 53 -6.68 -6.39 -4.03
C LEU A 53 -7.66 -6.32 -5.22
N ARG A 54 -8.33 -5.17 -5.39
CA ARG A 54 -9.25 -4.96 -6.53
C ARG A 54 -8.53 -4.99 -7.88
N LEU A 55 -7.36 -4.37 -7.97
CA LEU A 55 -6.59 -4.36 -9.20
C LEU A 55 -6.16 -5.79 -9.59
N ALA A 56 -5.72 -6.59 -8.63
CA ALA A 56 -5.39 -7.99 -8.88
C ALA A 56 -6.61 -8.80 -9.35
N GLU A 57 -7.76 -8.63 -8.69
CA GLU A 57 -9.03 -9.27 -9.10
C GLU A 57 -9.41 -8.90 -10.54
N GLN A 58 -9.36 -7.61 -10.89
CA GLN A 58 -9.68 -7.12 -12.23
C GLN A 58 -8.71 -7.64 -13.31
N LYS A 59 -7.45 -7.85 -12.94
CA LYS A 59 -6.42 -8.41 -13.82
C LYS A 59 -6.48 -9.94 -13.91
N GLY A 60 -7.37 -10.59 -13.16
CA GLY A 60 -7.41 -12.06 -13.05
C GLY A 60 -6.16 -12.64 -12.39
N ALA A 61 -5.42 -11.83 -11.63
CA ALA A 61 -4.17 -12.21 -10.99
C ALA A 61 -4.41 -12.74 -9.58
N THR A 62 -3.85 -13.90 -9.26
CA THR A 62 -3.79 -14.38 -7.87
C THR A 62 -2.76 -13.56 -7.10
N LEU A 63 -3.20 -12.84 -6.07
CA LEU A 63 -2.34 -12.05 -5.19
C LEU A 63 -2.28 -12.71 -3.80
N PRO A 64 -1.48 -13.79 -3.61
CA PRO A 64 -1.37 -14.41 -2.31
C PRO A 64 -0.81 -13.40 -1.30
N ARG A 65 -1.27 -13.46 -0.05
CA ARG A 65 -0.82 -12.54 1.01
C ARG A 65 0.71 -12.44 1.07
N ALA A 66 1.40 -13.57 0.90
CA ALA A 66 2.85 -13.64 0.86
C ALA A 66 3.48 -12.76 -0.22
N ARG A 67 2.85 -12.60 -1.40
CA ARG A 67 3.33 -11.71 -2.47
C ARG A 67 3.26 -10.24 -2.04
N ILE A 68 2.19 -9.84 -1.35
CA ILE A 68 2.04 -8.48 -0.84
C ILE A 68 3.03 -8.22 0.30
N THR A 69 3.18 -9.17 1.22
CA THR A 69 3.94 -8.96 2.46
C THR A 69 5.41 -9.35 2.37
N ARG A 70 5.89 -9.90 1.23
CA ARG A 70 7.24 -10.46 1.07
C ARG A 70 8.34 -9.51 1.52
N ASP A 71 8.24 -8.25 1.08
CA ASP A 71 9.27 -7.24 1.31
C ASP A 71 8.89 -6.30 2.47
N MET A 72 7.83 -6.62 3.22
CA MET A 72 7.45 -5.87 4.43
C MET A 72 8.26 -6.36 5.63
N MET A 73 8.74 -5.41 6.43
CA MET A 73 9.23 -5.74 7.77
C MET A 73 8.08 -6.28 8.64
N PRO A 74 8.21 -7.49 9.23
CA PRO A 74 7.20 -8.00 10.15
C PRO A 74 6.98 -7.05 11.32
N THR A 75 5.75 -6.96 11.83
CA THR A 75 5.40 -6.01 12.89
C THR A 75 6.24 -6.20 14.16
N GLY A 76 6.52 -7.45 14.57
CA GLY A 76 7.36 -7.70 15.74
C GLY A 76 8.82 -7.28 15.54
N SER A 77 9.37 -7.51 14.36
CA SER A 77 10.71 -7.04 13.98
C SER A 77 10.78 -5.51 13.99
N TYR A 78 9.72 -4.83 13.52
CA TYR A 78 9.62 -3.38 13.58
C TYR A 78 9.54 -2.86 15.01
N GLN A 79 8.71 -3.46 15.89
CA GLN A 79 8.64 -3.05 17.30
C GLN A 79 10.01 -3.17 17.97
N HIS A 80 10.71 -4.29 17.74
CA HIS A 80 12.05 -4.49 18.28
C HIS A 80 13.05 -3.45 17.75
N SER A 81 13.04 -3.14 16.45
CA SER A 81 14.00 -2.21 15.85
C SER A 81 13.86 -0.77 16.35
N VAL A 82 12.67 -0.37 16.81
CA VAL A 82 12.40 0.96 17.37
C VAL A 82 12.31 0.97 18.90
N GLY A 83 12.60 -0.15 19.57
CA GLY A 83 12.55 -0.26 21.04
C GLY A 83 11.14 -0.13 21.63
N CYS A 84 10.11 -0.53 20.89
CA CYS A 84 8.71 -0.44 21.31
C CYS A 84 8.29 -1.64 22.17
N ASN A 85 7.74 -1.36 23.35
CA ASN A 85 7.24 -2.35 24.31
C ASN A 85 5.70 -2.44 24.36
N GLU A 86 5.00 -1.76 23.45
CA GLU A 86 3.53 -1.81 23.38
C GLU A 86 3.03 -3.19 22.95
N ARG A 87 1.77 -3.50 23.27
CA ARG A 87 1.16 -4.75 22.84
C ARG A 87 1.13 -4.85 21.30
N MET A 88 1.41 -6.05 20.80
CA MET A 88 1.51 -6.34 19.35
C MET A 88 0.24 -5.97 18.56
N ASP A 89 -0.94 -6.15 19.17
CA ASP A 89 -2.24 -5.85 18.55
C ASP A 89 -2.42 -4.37 18.28
N TYR A 90 -1.93 -3.48 19.14
CA TYR A 90 -1.95 -2.03 18.88
C TYR A 90 -1.20 -1.67 17.61
N CYS A 91 -0.05 -2.30 17.40
CA CYS A 91 0.77 -2.04 16.22
C CYS A 91 0.18 -2.68 14.95
N ARG A 92 -0.44 -3.86 15.05
CA ARG A 92 -1.07 -4.55 13.91
C ARG A 92 -2.38 -3.89 13.47
N ALA A 93 -3.18 -3.39 14.41
CA ALA A 93 -4.44 -2.72 14.15
C ALA A 93 -4.28 -1.21 13.93
N ASN A 94 -3.04 -0.71 13.83
CA ASN A 94 -2.71 0.71 13.65
C ASN A 94 -3.29 1.66 14.73
N ILE A 95 -3.68 1.13 15.90
CA ILE A 95 -4.24 1.91 17.01
C ILE A 95 -3.22 2.93 17.53
N CYS A 96 -1.93 2.58 17.47
CA CYS A 96 -0.84 3.48 17.85
C CYS A 96 -0.81 4.80 17.06
N VAL A 97 -1.57 4.97 15.97
CA VAL A 97 -1.65 6.28 15.28
C VAL A 97 -2.16 7.39 16.19
N PHE A 98 -3.01 7.07 17.17
CA PHE A 98 -3.60 8.04 18.10
C PHE A 98 -2.70 8.36 19.31
N THR A 99 -1.77 7.47 19.64
CA THR A 99 -0.90 7.61 20.83
C THR A 99 0.56 7.87 20.47
N ASN A 100 1.03 7.28 19.37
CA ASN A 100 2.40 7.36 18.85
C ASN A 100 2.38 7.61 17.32
N PRO A 101 1.80 8.73 16.86
CA PRO A 101 1.53 9.01 15.44
C PRO A 101 2.78 8.96 14.55
N ASN A 102 3.93 9.42 15.05
CA ASN A 102 5.18 9.43 14.29
C ASN A 102 5.69 8.00 14.05
N CYS A 103 5.71 7.16 15.08
CA CYS A 103 6.12 5.76 14.95
C CYS A 103 5.17 4.97 14.05
N ALA A 104 3.86 5.17 14.21
CA ALA A 104 2.85 4.53 13.36
C ALA A 104 3.00 4.96 11.89
N SER A 105 3.15 6.25 11.62
CA SER A 105 3.31 6.75 10.25
C SER A 105 4.60 6.25 9.59
N THR A 106 5.73 6.18 10.29
CA THR A 106 6.98 5.59 9.76
C THR A 106 6.78 4.15 9.30
N LYS A 107 6.11 3.33 10.12
CA LYS A 107 5.77 1.94 9.76
C LYS A 107 4.88 1.89 8.51
N LEU A 108 3.81 2.68 8.52
CA LEU A 108 2.81 2.68 7.45
C LEU A 108 3.39 3.17 6.12
N ARG A 109 4.32 4.13 6.13
CA ARG A 109 5.06 4.56 4.93
C ARG A 109 5.82 3.40 4.28
N GLY A 110 6.50 2.58 5.08
CA GLY A 110 7.19 1.39 4.56
C GLY A 110 6.21 0.38 3.94
N ILE A 111 5.03 0.22 4.53
CA ILE A 111 3.96 -0.62 3.97
C ILE A 111 3.43 -0.04 2.65
N ILE A 112 3.17 1.26 2.60
CA ILE A 112 2.69 1.97 1.41
C ILE A 112 3.70 1.86 0.26
N GLU A 113 5.00 2.02 0.52
CA GLU A 113 6.05 1.86 -0.50
C GLU A 113 6.10 0.45 -1.09
N ASN A 114 5.90 -0.57 -0.26
CA ASN A 114 5.80 -1.93 -0.78
C ASN A 114 4.50 -2.14 -1.58
N LEU A 115 3.36 -1.63 -1.10
CA LEU A 115 2.11 -1.68 -1.86
C LEU A 115 2.23 -0.95 -3.20
N ARG A 116 2.92 0.19 -3.26
CA ARG A 116 3.24 0.91 -4.52
C ARG A 116 3.94 -0.02 -5.50
N GLN A 117 4.95 -0.75 -5.05
CA GLN A 117 5.69 -1.70 -5.91
C GLN A 117 4.76 -2.76 -6.50
N VAL A 118 3.90 -3.37 -5.66
CA VAL A 118 2.91 -4.37 -6.11
C VAL A 118 1.90 -3.76 -7.09
N ILE A 119 1.44 -2.54 -6.86
CA ILE A 119 0.52 -1.83 -7.78
C ILE A 119 1.17 -1.62 -9.14
N VAL A 120 2.42 -1.15 -9.16
CA VAL A 120 3.16 -0.94 -10.42
C VAL A 120 3.31 -2.25 -11.18
N GLU A 121 3.71 -3.33 -10.50
CA GLU A 121 3.79 -4.67 -11.11
C GLU A 121 2.46 -5.09 -11.74
N LEU A 122 1.34 -4.96 -11.00
CA LEU A 122 0.01 -5.33 -11.52
C LEU A 122 -0.46 -4.44 -12.69
N LEU A 123 -0.06 -3.17 -12.72
CA LEU A 123 -0.37 -2.26 -13.82
C LEU A 123 0.44 -2.60 -15.08
N GLU A 124 1.68 -3.04 -14.92
CA GLU A 124 2.60 -3.41 -16.00
C GLU A 124 2.43 -4.85 -16.48
N GLU A 125 1.92 -5.75 -15.64
CA GLU A 125 1.50 -7.10 -16.02
C GLU A 125 0.32 -6.99 -17.02
N SER A 126 0.61 -7.29 -18.30
CA SER A 126 -0.41 -7.56 -19.32
C SER A 126 -1.05 -8.93 -19.04
N PRO A 127 -2.38 -9.08 -19.19
CA PRO A 127 -3.07 -10.35 -18.99
C PRO A 127 -2.62 -11.48 -19.93
N ASP A 128 -1.87 -11.16 -20.99
CA ASP A 128 -1.45 -12.08 -22.05
C ASP A 128 -0.06 -12.73 -21.88
N ARG A 129 0.60 -12.64 -20.73
CA ARG A 129 1.86 -13.39 -20.55
C ARG A 129 1.58 -14.80 -20.03
N PRO A 130 1.63 -15.86 -20.87
CA PRO A 130 1.63 -17.23 -20.37
C PRO A 130 2.81 -17.39 -19.41
N LYS A 131 2.52 -18.00 -18.25
CA LYS A 131 3.56 -18.47 -17.34
C LYS A 131 4.07 -19.79 -17.91
N ASP A 132 5.21 -19.75 -18.57
CA ASP A 132 6.01 -20.94 -18.88
C ASP A 132 6.54 -21.60 -17.59
#